data_AF-A0A7X9CDI1-F1
#
_entry.id   AF-A0A7X9CDI1-F1
#
_cell.length_a   1.000
_cell.length_b   1.000
_cell.length_c   1.000
_cell.angle_alpha   90.00
_cell.angle_beta   90.00
_cell.angle_gamma   90.00
#
_symmetry.space_group_name_H-M   'P 1'
#
loop_
_entity.id
_entity.type
_entity.pdbx_description
1 polymer ?
#
loop_
_entity_poly.entity_id
_entity_poly.type
_entity_poly.pdbx_seq_one_letter_code
_entity_poly.pdbx_strand_id
1 'polypeptide(L)'
;MFKWILKKIKEKNEGFTLVEILVVIAILGVLTAVAVPRLSRSKLTSQVTAHNVNIRILKSAATMYLADNPNIVENTVLTDGDNKIEFEKYLDGEKIPTTPVKIGNIDAGKPYKVEFKNGNIVVTPGEAKVSGDEAVLVTTP
;
A
#
# COMPACT_ATOMS: atom_id res chain seq x y z
N MET A 1 -7.35 39.77 33.98
CA MET A 1 -6.24 38.91 33.51
C MET A 1 -5.96 39.05 32.01
N PHE A 2 -6.98 39.02 31.13
CA PHE A 2 -6.80 39.15 29.67
C PHE A 2 -6.23 40.49 29.16
N LYS A 3 -6.45 41.61 29.88
CA LYS A 3 -5.94 42.94 29.46
C LYS A 3 -4.40 43.04 29.40
N TRP A 4 -3.68 42.21 30.17
CA TRP A 4 -2.20 42.22 30.18
C TRP A 4 -1.62 41.52 28.94
N ILE A 5 -2.25 40.45 28.47
CA ILE A 5 -1.83 39.71 27.27
C ILE A 5 -1.98 40.58 26.03
N LEU A 6 -3.11 41.29 25.89
CA LEU A 6 -3.36 42.18 24.76
C LEU A 6 -2.41 43.38 24.71
N LYS A 7 -2.01 43.91 25.87
CA LYS A 7 -1.03 45.02 25.95
C LYS A 7 0.36 44.58 25.49
N LYS A 8 0.78 43.36 25.85
CA LYS A 8 2.10 42.82 25.50
C LYS A 8 2.25 42.50 24.01
N ILE A 9 1.17 42.14 23.33
CA ILE A 9 1.15 41.91 21.86
C ILE A 9 1.33 43.24 21.10
N LYS A 10 0.75 44.34 21.60
CA LYS A 10 0.76 45.65 20.92
C LYS A 10 2.11 46.37 20.96
N GLU A 11 2.98 46.01 21.91
CA GLU A 11 4.30 46.65 22.12
C GLU A 11 5.43 46.00 21.31
N LYS A 12 5.17 44.89 20.59
CA LYS A 12 6.15 44.18 19.75
C LYS A 12 5.61 43.85 18.35
N ASN A 13 5.18 44.88 17.63
CA ASN A 13 4.79 44.75 16.22
C ASN A 13 6.03 44.74 15.30
N GLU A 14 6.90 43.76 15.47
CA GLU A 14 7.92 43.43 14.46
C GLU A 14 7.28 42.43 13.48
N GLY A 15 6.85 42.92 12.33
CA GLY A 15 6.31 42.09 11.25
C GLY A 15 7.43 41.58 10.35
N PHE A 16 7.26 40.38 9.80
CA PHE A 16 8.15 39.86 8.75
C PHE A 16 8.12 40.78 7.53
N THR A 17 9.28 41.00 6.92
CA THR A 17 9.34 41.70 5.64
C THR A 17 8.83 40.79 4.52
N LEU A 18 8.27 41.39 3.46
CA LEU A 18 7.85 40.63 2.27
C LEU A 18 9.03 39.88 1.64
N VAL A 19 10.23 40.46 1.70
CA VAL A 19 11.45 39.87 1.15
C VAL A 19 11.86 38.60 1.91
N GLU A 20 11.74 38.59 3.24
CA GLU A 20 12.04 37.40 4.06
C GLU A 20 11.12 36.23 3.71
N ILE A 21 9.81 36.48 3.59
CA ILE A 21 8.88 35.42 3.20
C ILE A 21 9.15 34.94 1.76
N LEU A 22 9.50 35.85 0.85
CA LEU A 22 9.80 35.51 -0.55
C LEU A 22 11.02 34.60 -0.69
N VAL A 23 12.11 34.87 0.03
CA VAL A 23 13.31 34.01 0.00
C VAL A 23 13.01 32.65 0.62
N VAL A 24 12.23 32.59 1.71
CA VAL A 24 11.86 31.33 2.37
C VAL A 24 11.05 30.43 1.45
N ILE A 25 10.00 30.94 0.80
CA ILE A 25 9.20 30.13 -0.13
C ILE A 25 9.99 29.74 -1.38
N ALA A 26 10.94 30.55 -1.83
CA ALA A 26 11.82 30.20 -2.94
C ALA A 26 12.70 28.99 -2.60
N ILE A 27 13.31 28.97 -1.41
CA ILE A 27 14.11 27.82 -0.95
C ILE A 27 13.20 26.59 -0.75
N LEU A 28 12.04 26.74 -0.13
CA LEU A 28 11.07 25.64 0.03
C LEU A 28 10.59 25.10 -1.31
N GLY A 29 10.41 25.95 -2.32
CA GLY A 29 10.06 25.54 -3.69
C GLY A 29 11.12 24.64 -4.32
N VAL A 30 12.40 25.01 -4.20
CA VAL A 30 13.51 24.18 -4.72
C VAL A 30 13.59 22.84 -3.99
N LEU A 31 13.46 22.83 -2.66
CA LEU A 31 13.50 21.60 -1.87
C LEU A 31 12.33 20.67 -2.20
N THR A 32 11.11 21.21 -2.29
CA THR A 32 9.91 20.42 -2.60
C THR A 32 9.94 19.84 -4.00
N ALA A 33 10.47 20.58 -4.99
CA ALA A 33 10.61 20.10 -6.36
C ALA A 33 11.41 18.78 -6.47
N VAL A 34 12.44 18.61 -5.64
CA VAL A 34 13.25 17.37 -5.60
C VAL A 34 12.67 16.33 -4.65
N ALA A 35 12.14 16.76 -3.50
CA ALA A 35 11.67 15.86 -2.45
C ALA A 35 10.41 15.07 -2.84
N VAL A 36 9.44 15.73 -3.48
CA VAL A 36 8.13 15.14 -3.83
C VAL A 36 8.26 13.92 -4.76
N PRO A 37 8.90 13.99 -5.95
CA PRO A 37 8.99 12.84 -6.86
C PRO A 37 9.76 11.67 -6.22
N ARG A 38 10.82 11.96 -5.47
CA ARG A 38 11.63 10.95 -4.78
C ARG A 38 10.82 10.22 -3.70
N LEU A 39 10.05 10.95 -2.90
CA LEU A 39 9.20 10.37 -1.86
C LEU A 39 8.06 9.55 -2.48
N SER A 40 7.41 10.06 -3.52
CA SER A 40 6.35 9.34 -4.24
C SER A 40 6.83 8.00 -4.78
N ARG A 41 8.01 7.97 -5.43
CA ARG A 41 8.60 6.74 -5.95
C ARG A 41 9.00 5.76 -4.85
N SER A 42 9.55 6.27 -3.74
CA SER A 42 9.90 5.43 -2.58
C SER A 42 8.64 4.79 -1.98
N LYS A 43 7.56 5.56 -1.82
CA LYS A 43 6.28 5.05 -1.31
C LYS A 43 5.71 3.97 -2.23
N LEU A 44 5.71 4.21 -3.54
CA LEU A 44 5.26 3.25 -4.54
C LEU A 44 6.04 1.93 -4.45
N THR A 45 7.37 2.01 -4.35
CA THR A 45 8.26 0.84 -4.25
C THR A 45 7.98 0.03 -2.98
N SER A 46 7.80 0.69 -1.84
CA SER A 46 7.43 0.02 -0.58
C SER A 46 6.07 -0.67 -0.69
N GLN A 47 5.08 -0.04 -1.33
CA GLN A 47 3.76 -0.65 -1.53
C GLN A 47 3.80 -1.87 -2.45
N VAL A 48 4.55 -1.81 -3.56
CA VAL A 48 4.76 -2.95 -4.45
C VAL A 48 5.49 -4.09 -3.74
N THR A 49 6.48 -3.76 -2.91
CA THR A 49 7.21 -4.76 -2.11
C THR A 49 6.27 -5.45 -1.11
N ALA A 50 5.45 -4.68 -0.39
CA ALA A 50 4.44 -5.23 0.52
C ALA A 50 3.42 -6.10 -0.22
N HIS A 51 2.99 -5.70 -1.41
CA HIS A 51 2.10 -6.48 -2.26
C HIS A 51 2.70 -7.85 -2.63
N ASN A 52 3.95 -7.88 -3.08
CA ASN A 52 4.63 -9.14 -3.44
C ASN A 52 4.85 -10.04 -2.20
N VAL A 53 5.12 -9.46 -1.04
CA VAL A 53 5.18 -10.19 0.23
C VAL A 53 3.82 -10.80 0.58
N ASN A 54 2.72 -10.04 0.45
CA ASN A 54 1.37 -10.53 0.71
C ASN A 54 1.02 -11.71 -0.20
N ILE A 55 1.39 -11.65 -1.49
CA ILE A 55 1.21 -12.79 -2.41
C ILE A 55 1.96 -14.03 -1.92
N ARG A 56 3.21 -13.87 -1.46
CA ARG A 56 4.01 -14.99 -0.95
C ARG A 56 3.40 -15.59 0.31
N ILE A 57 2.91 -14.76 1.23
CA ILE A 57 2.21 -15.21 2.44
C ILE A 57 0.95 -16.01 2.05
N LEU A 58 0.14 -15.48 1.14
CA LEU A 58 -1.08 -16.14 0.67
C LEU A 58 -0.79 -17.47 -0.04
N LYS A 59 0.26 -17.55 -0.88
CA LYS A 59 0.71 -18.81 -1.49
C LYS A 59 1.13 -19.83 -0.43
N SER A 60 1.88 -19.40 0.59
CA SER A 60 2.31 -20.26 1.69
C SER A 60 1.12 -20.78 2.50
N ALA A 61 0.20 -19.90 2.90
CA ALA A 61 -1.01 -20.27 3.62
C ALA A 61 -1.88 -21.24 2.81
N ALA A 62 -2.03 -21.00 1.51
CA ALA A 62 -2.80 -21.89 0.63
C ALA A 62 -2.13 -23.25 0.45
N THR A 63 -0.79 -23.32 0.47
CA THR A 63 -0.06 -24.59 0.45
C THR A 63 -0.31 -25.39 1.72
N MET A 64 -0.31 -24.73 2.89
CA MET A 64 -0.64 -25.36 4.16
C MET A 64 -2.09 -25.85 4.18
N TYR A 65 -3.03 -25.02 3.71
CA TYR A 65 -4.45 -25.40 3.60
C TYR A 65 -4.66 -26.63 2.71
N LEU A 66 -3.97 -26.73 1.58
CA LEU A 66 -4.00 -27.91 0.71
C LEU A 66 -3.40 -29.16 1.38
N ALA A 67 -2.35 -29.00 2.18
CA ALA A 67 -1.73 -30.11 2.87
C ALA A 67 -2.70 -30.75 3.87
N ASP A 68 -3.51 -29.93 4.55
CA ASP A 68 -4.52 -30.40 5.50
C ASP A 68 -5.81 -30.89 4.79
N ASN A 69 -6.09 -30.37 3.59
CA ASN A 69 -7.30 -30.67 2.81
C ASN A 69 -6.95 -31.26 1.44
N PRO A 70 -6.56 -32.54 1.34
CA PRO A 70 -6.07 -33.13 0.08
C PRO A 70 -7.14 -33.28 -1.02
N ASN A 71 -8.43 -33.11 -0.71
CA ASN A 71 -9.55 -33.36 -1.62
C ASN A 71 -10.14 -32.08 -2.25
N ILE A 72 -9.38 -30.98 -2.32
CA ILE A 72 -9.90 -29.73 -2.88
C ILE A 72 -10.16 -29.88 -4.38
N VAL A 73 -11.33 -29.42 -4.81
CA VAL A 73 -11.74 -29.42 -6.21
C VAL A 73 -11.02 -28.29 -6.97
N GLU A 74 -10.64 -28.54 -8.21
CA GLU A 74 -10.08 -27.50 -9.08
C GLU A 74 -11.04 -26.31 -9.21
N ASN A 75 -10.46 -25.10 -9.36
CA ASN A 75 -11.15 -23.81 -9.38
C ASN A 75 -11.82 -23.38 -8.06
N THR A 76 -11.49 -24.03 -6.94
CA THR A 76 -11.93 -23.55 -5.62
C THR A 76 -11.27 -22.21 -5.30
N VAL A 77 -12.11 -21.22 -4.98
CA VAL A 77 -11.70 -19.90 -4.49
C VAL A 77 -11.64 -19.97 -2.97
N LEU A 78 -10.47 -19.74 -2.38
CA LEU A 78 -10.27 -19.77 -0.92
C LEU A 78 -10.67 -18.48 -0.22
N THR A 79 -10.84 -17.41 -0.97
CA THR A 79 -11.06 -16.06 -0.45
C THR A 79 -12.53 -15.63 -0.53
N ASP A 80 -13.43 -16.55 -0.84
CA ASP A 80 -14.87 -16.31 -1.01
C ASP A 80 -15.70 -17.43 -0.38
N GLY A 81 -16.90 -17.11 0.11
CA GLY A 81 -17.82 -18.06 0.75
C GLY A 81 -17.31 -18.69 2.06
N ASP A 82 -17.77 -19.91 2.35
CA ASP A 82 -17.46 -20.63 3.60
C ASP A 82 -15.98 -21.00 3.73
N ASN A 83 -15.29 -21.23 2.60
CA ASN A 83 -13.86 -21.56 2.56
C ASN A 83 -12.98 -20.40 3.06
N LYS A 84 -13.48 -19.16 3.01
CA LYS A 84 -12.78 -17.98 3.53
C LYS A 84 -12.55 -18.09 5.04
N ILE A 85 -13.54 -18.57 5.78
CA ILE A 85 -13.50 -18.65 7.25
C ILE A 85 -12.48 -19.71 7.69
N GLU A 86 -12.33 -20.79 6.92
CA GLU A 86 -11.34 -21.81 7.19
C GLU A 86 -9.93 -21.37 6.76
N PHE A 87 -9.82 -20.73 5.60
CA PHE A 87 -8.55 -20.23 5.08
C PHE A 87 -7.97 -19.09 5.94
N GLU A 88 -8.81 -18.22 6.51
CA GLU A 88 -8.37 -17.14 7.41
C GLU A 88 -7.60 -17.65 8.64
N LYS A 89 -7.83 -18.90 9.07
CA LYS A 89 -7.10 -19.52 10.19
C LYS A 89 -5.63 -19.80 9.88
N TYR A 90 -5.28 -19.89 8.60
CA TYR A 90 -3.92 -20.11 8.11
C TYR A 90 -3.17 -18.78 7.91
N LEU A 91 -3.81 -17.65 8.23
CA LEU A 91 -3.21 -16.32 8.18
C LEU A 91 -3.01 -15.79 9.59
N ASP A 92 -1.78 -15.32 9.86
CA ASP A 92 -1.45 -14.62 11.11
C ASP A 92 -2.26 -13.29 11.19
N GLY A 93 -3.41 -13.34 11.84
CA GLY A 93 -4.32 -12.20 12.03
C GLY A 93 -5.74 -12.35 11.48
N GLU A 94 -6.13 -13.55 11.01
CA GLU A 94 -7.50 -13.91 10.57
C GLU A 94 -8.10 -12.98 9.50
N LYS A 95 -7.25 -12.25 8.75
CA LYS A 95 -7.68 -11.31 7.72
C LYS A 95 -6.83 -11.43 6.48
N ILE A 96 -7.49 -11.56 5.35
CA ILE A 96 -6.85 -11.48 4.03
C ILE A 96 -6.33 -10.04 3.85
N PRO A 97 -5.04 -9.84 3.54
CA PRO A 97 -4.50 -8.51 3.29
C PRO A 97 -5.20 -7.87 2.08
N THR A 98 -5.17 -6.54 1.97
CA THR A 98 -5.69 -5.83 0.80
C THR A 98 -4.56 -5.31 -0.09
N THR A 99 -4.87 -4.96 -1.34
CA THR A 99 -3.89 -4.36 -2.25
C THR A 99 -3.44 -3.00 -1.72
N PRO A 100 -2.15 -2.79 -1.42
CA PRO A 100 -1.68 -1.54 -0.82
C PRO A 100 -1.59 -0.38 -1.83
N VAL A 101 -1.71 -0.67 -3.14
CA VAL A 101 -1.55 0.29 -4.23
C VAL A 101 -2.38 -0.12 -5.44
N LYS A 102 -2.65 0.85 -6.31
CA LYS A 102 -3.22 0.60 -7.64
C LYS A 102 -2.16 -0.09 -8.51
N ILE A 103 -2.51 -1.21 -9.12
CA ILE A 103 -1.62 -2.00 -9.98
C ILE A 103 -2.29 -2.15 -11.34
N GLY A 104 -1.79 -1.44 -12.35
CA GLY A 104 -2.46 -1.34 -13.66
C GLY A 104 -3.93 -0.92 -13.51
N ASN A 105 -4.86 -1.82 -13.88
CA ASN A 105 -6.31 -1.59 -13.79
C ASN A 105 -6.94 -1.99 -12.44
N ILE A 106 -6.14 -2.42 -11.47
CA ILE A 106 -6.63 -2.92 -10.18
C ILE A 106 -6.46 -1.81 -9.14
N ASP A 107 -7.58 -1.36 -8.57
CA ASP A 107 -7.56 -0.31 -7.55
C ASP A 107 -6.92 -0.78 -6.24
N ALA A 108 -6.45 0.20 -5.45
CA ALA A 108 -6.00 -0.05 -4.08
C ALA A 108 -7.19 -0.48 -3.19
N GLY A 109 -6.92 -1.29 -2.16
CA GLY A 109 -7.92 -1.73 -1.18
C GLY A 109 -8.78 -2.91 -1.62
N LYS A 110 -8.49 -3.54 -2.76
CA LYS A 110 -9.18 -4.76 -3.19
C LYS A 110 -8.59 -5.98 -2.47
N PRO A 111 -9.41 -6.97 -2.05
CA PRO A 111 -8.90 -8.21 -1.49
C PRO A 111 -8.20 -9.05 -2.57
N TYR A 112 -7.22 -9.85 -2.16
CA TYR A 112 -6.64 -10.86 -3.06
C TYR A 112 -7.64 -12.00 -3.25
N LYS A 113 -7.63 -12.58 -4.44
CA LYS A 113 -8.30 -13.82 -4.78
C LYS A 113 -7.26 -14.94 -4.87
N VAL A 114 -7.43 -15.98 -4.08
CA VAL A 114 -6.59 -17.18 -4.15
C VAL A 114 -7.41 -18.31 -4.74
N GLU A 115 -6.96 -18.84 -5.89
CA GLU A 115 -7.63 -19.91 -6.63
C GLU A 115 -6.66 -21.08 -6.84
N PHE A 116 -7.18 -22.30 -6.79
CA PHE A 116 -6.45 -23.48 -7.25
C PHE A 116 -6.80 -23.76 -8.71
N LYS A 117 -5.82 -23.70 -9.61
CA LYS A 117 -5.99 -24.01 -11.03
C LYS A 117 -4.91 -24.97 -11.49
N ASN A 118 -5.31 -26.10 -12.07
CA ASN A 118 -4.41 -27.09 -12.68
C ASN A 118 -3.29 -27.55 -11.72
N GLY A 119 -3.61 -27.81 -10.46
CA GLY A 119 -2.63 -28.19 -9.43
C GLY A 119 -1.70 -27.07 -8.93
N ASN A 120 -1.88 -25.82 -9.39
CA ASN A 120 -1.11 -24.65 -8.96
C ASN A 120 -1.96 -23.63 -8.19
N ILE A 121 -1.32 -22.94 -7.24
CA ILE A 121 -1.92 -21.86 -6.47
C ILE A 121 -1.76 -20.55 -7.23
N VAL A 122 -2.87 -19.99 -7.69
CA VAL A 122 -2.91 -18.72 -8.41
C VAL A 122 -3.47 -17.64 -7.49
N VAL A 123 -2.66 -16.60 -7.23
CA VAL A 123 -3.08 -15.41 -6.48
C VAL A 123 -3.31 -14.28 -7.47
N THR A 124 -4.50 -13.70 -7.43
CA THR A 124 -4.88 -12.52 -8.22
C THR A 124 -5.16 -11.35 -7.26
N PRO A 125 -4.54 -10.18 -7.42
CA PRO A 125 -3.59 -9.81 -8.46
C PRO A 125 -2.26 -10.57 -8.34
N GLY A 126 -1.65 -10.85 -9.48
CA GLY A 126 -0.31 -11.46 -9.54
C GLY A 126 0.79 -10.47 -9.16
N GLU A 127 2.04 -10.93 -9.15
CA GLU A 127 3.19 -10.13 -8.73
C GLU A 127 3.31 -8.83 -9.53
N ALA A 128 3.72 -7.76 -8.88
CA ALA A 128 3.82 -6.43 -9.47
C ALA A 128 5.26 -5.90 -9.43
N LYS A 129 5.59 -5.04 -10.39
CA LYS A 129 6.84 -4.28 -10.45
C LYS A 129 6.57 -2.79 -10.62
N VAL A 130 7.50 -1.98 -10.13
CA VAL A 130 7.49 -0.54 -10.40
C VAL A 130 8.00 -0.30 -11.82
N SER A 131 7.21 0.36 -12.65
CA SER A 131 7.57 0.80 -13.99
C SER A 131 7.34 2.31 -14.11
N GLY A 132 8.42 3.09 -14.10
CA GLY A 132 8.31 4.54 -13.98
C GLY A 132 7.72 4.96 -12.63
N ASP A 133 6.60 5.69 -12.69
CA ASP A 133 5.84 6.18 -11.53
C ASP A 133 4.56 5.37 -11.24
N GLU A 134 4.38 4.23 -11.92
CA GLU A 134 3.22 3.36 -11.75
C GLU A 134 3.63 1.93 -11.34
N ALA A 135 2.74 1.24 -10.65
CA ALA A 135 2.87 -0.19 -10.39
C ALA A 135 2.15 -0.97 -11.50
N VAL A 136 2.86 -1.91 -12.13
CA VAL A 136 2.35 -2.71 -13.24
C VAL A 136 2.53 -4.19 -12.89
N LEU A 137 1.57 -5.03 -13.31
CA LEU A 137 1.70 -6.46 -13.16
C LEU A 137 2.93 -6.97 -13.91
N VAL A 138 3.66 -7.89 -13.28
CA VAL A 138 4.70 -8.66 -13.95
C VAL A 138 3.99 -9.59 -14.91
N THR A 139 3.94 -9.22 -16.19
CA THR A 139 3.60 -10.16 -17.25
C THR A 139 4.71 -11.21 -17.26
N THR A 140 4.41 -12.43 -16.82
CA THR A 140 5.26 -13.58 -17.11
C THR A 140 5.49 -13.63 -18.63
N PRO A 141 6.75 -13.71 -19.10
CA PRO A 141 7.04 -13.87 -20.53
C PRO A 141 6.44 -15.16 -21.09
#